data_AF-A0A7V3ZVX3-F1
#
_entry.id   AF-A0A7V3ZVX3-F1
#
_cell.length_a   1.000
_cell.length_b   1.000
_cell.length_c   1.000
_cell.angle_alpha   90.00
_cell.angle_beta   90.00
_cell.angle_gamma   90.00
#
_symmetry.space_group_name_H-M   'P 1'
#
loop_
_entity.id
_entity.type
_entity.pdbx_description
1 polymer ?
#
loop_
_entity_poly.entity_id
_entity_poly.type
_entity_poly.pdbx_seq_one_letter_code
_entity_poly.pdbx_strand_id
1 'polypeptide(L)'
;MEAGGNWEEYVRLYLSEKLKNTNIEIIKGNEKEIKKRSEKLWKLLSLPLKSSPNIENVWGDIDLVAIKDELPITIISCKLSLHGRFTETLFWSLLYRMLTKIKVVLATPDAGRQQKEDE
;
A
#
# COMPACT_ATOMS: atom_id res chain seq x y z
N MET A 1 15.29 11.61 -6.03
CA MET A 1 14.13 10.81 -5.57
C MET A 1 12.92 11.71 -5.60
N GLU A 2 11.83 11.27 -6.21
CA GLU A 2 10.57 12.02 -6.28
C GLU A 2 9.97 12.19 -4.87
N ALA A 3 9.31 13.31 -4.61
CA ALA A 3 8.76 13.63 -3.29
C ALA A 3 7.82 12.53 -2.74
N GLY A 4 7.10 11.81 -3.62
CA GLY A 4 6.22 10.71 -3.23
C GLY A 4 6.97 9.54 -2.60
N GLY A 5 8.10 9.13 -3.20
CA GLY A 5 8.94 8.07 -2.65
C GLY A 5 9.57 8.44 -1.31
N ASN A 6 9.88 9.72 -1.09
CA ASN A 6 10.38 10.20 0.20
C ASN A 6 9.31 10.10 1.30
N TRP A 7 8.04 10.39 0.98
CA TRP A 7 6.94 10.26 1.94
C TRP A 7 6.66 8.80 2.32
N GLU A 8 6.62 7.90 1.34
CA GLU A 8 6.48 6.46 1.59
C GLU A 8 7.61 5.95 2.50
N GLU A 9 8.85 6.33 2.21
CA GLU A 9 10.00 5.94 3.02
C GLU A 9 9.95 6.51 4.45
N TYR A 10 9.52 7.76 4.60
CA TYR A 10 9.30 8.37 5.91
C TYR A 10 8.25 7.59 6.72
N VAL A 11 7.08 7.31 6.15
CA VAL A 11 6.01 6.55 6.82
C VAL A 11 6.51 5.16 7.21
N ARG A 12 7.24 4.49 6.31
CA ARG A 12 7.82 3.16 6.55
C ARG A 12 8.78 3.18 7.74
N LEU A 13 9.72 4.12 7.78
CA LEU A 13 10.70 4.24 8.85
C LEU A 13 10.04 4.60 10.18
N TYR A 14 9.14 5.58 10.17
CA TYR A 14 8.41 6.01 11.37
C TYR A 14 7.62 4.85 12.00
N LEU A 15 6.84 4.13 11.20
CA LEU A 15 6.06 2.98 11.71
C LEU A 15 6.96 1.83 12.15
N SER A 16 8.04 1.55 11.41
CA SER A 16 9.01 0.50 11.80
C SER A 16 9.64 0.79 13.16
N GLU A 17 9.97 2.06 13.43
CA GLU A 17 10.50 2.47 14.73
C GLU A 17 9.46 2.27 15.85
N LYS A 18 8.22 2.74 15.63
CA LYS A 18 7.14 2.61 16.63
C LYS A 18 6.73 1.16 16.89
N LEU A 19 6.93 0.27 15.92
CA LEU A 19 6.55 -1.14 15.99
C LEU A 19 7.73 -2.07 16.27
N LYS A 20 8.94 -1.54 16.52
CA LYS A 20 10.18 -2.33 16.71
C LYS A 20 10.09 -3.43 17.77
N ASN A 21 9.31 -3.21 18.83
CA ASN A 21 9.12 -4.16 19.94
C ASN A 21 7.87 -5.03 19.76
N THR A 22 7.27 -5.03 18.58
CA THR A 22 6.16 -5.89 18.19
C THR A 22 6.64 -6.90 17.16
N ASN A 23 5.80 -7.86 16.80
CA ASN A 23 6.05 -8.75 15.66
C ASN A 23 5.40 -8.26 14.37
N ILE A 24 5.28 -6.95 14.20
CA ILE A 24 4.74 -6.31 13.00
C ILE A 24 5.88 -5.68 12.21
N GLU A 25 6.01 -6.08 10.95
CA GLU A 25 6.98 -5.54 9.98
C GLU A 25 6.25 -4.66 8.96
N ILE A 26 6.86 -3.54 8.58
CA ILE A 26 6.37 -2.67 7.51
C ILE A 26 7.24 -2.87 6.26
N ILE A 27 6.63 -3.38 5.19
CA ILE A 27 7.30 -3.70 3.93
C ILE A 27 6.74 -2.86 2.77
N LYS A 28 7.53 -2.71 1.71
CA LYS A 28 7.09 -2.05 0.46
C LYS A 28 6.18 -2.96 -0.35
N GLY A 29 5.16 -2.38 -0.97
CA GLY A 29 4.15 -3.07 -1.79
C GLY A 29 4.61 -3.45 -3.20
N ASN A 30 5.92 -3.62 -3.44
CA ASN A 30 6.43 -4.00 -4.75
C ASN A 30 6.08 -5.47 -5.06
N GLU A 31 5.26 -5.69 -6.08
CA GLU A 31 4.77 -7.03 -6.45
C GLU A 31 5.90 -8.04 -6.64
N LYS A 32 6.94 -7.69 -7.40
CA LYS A 32 8.03 -8.61 -7.75
C LYS A 32 8.83 -9.00 -6.52
N GLU A 33 9.09 -8.04 -5.64
CA GLU A 33 9.81 -8.28 -4.39
C GLU A 33 8.99 -9.12 -3.42
N ILE A 34 7.69 -8.85 -3.27
CA ILE A 34 6.79 -9.64 -2.43
C ILE A 34 6.68 -11.07 -2.97
N LYS A 35 6.51 -11.24 -4.28
CA LYS A 35 6.42 -12.56 -4.91
C LYS A 35 7.72 -13.35 -4.76
N LYS A 36 8.88 -12.69 -4.84
CA LYS A 36 10.19 -13.30 -4.59
C LYS A 36 10.37 -13.66 -3.12
N ARG A 37 9.87 -12.83 -2.20
CA ARG A 37 9.94 -13.06 -0.76
C ARG A 37 9.07 -14.24 -0.33
N SER A 38 7.81 -14.27 -0.76
CA SER A 38 6.81 -15.22 -0.28
C SER A 38 5.62 -15.30 -1.24
N GLU A 39 5.48 -16.46 -1.88
CA GLU A 39 4.33 -16.73 -2.75
C GLU A 39 3.01 -16.69 -1.97
N LYS A 40 3.03 -17.12 -0.71
CA LYS A 40 1.86 -17.07 0.18
C LYS A 40 1.42 -15.63 0.42
N LEU A 41 2.36 -14.75 0.75
CA LEU A 41 2.07 -13.33 0.97
C LEU A 41 1.53 -12.66 -0.30
N TRP A 42 2.14 -12.95 -1.45
CA TRP A 42 1.65 -12.47 -2.74
C TRP A 42 0.21 -12.93 -3.04
N LYS A 43 -0.12 -14.21 -2.76
CA LYS A 43 -1.50 -14.72 -2.91
C LYS A 43 -2.50 -14.04 -1.97
N LEU A 44 -2.09 -13.68 -0.75
CA LEU A 44 -2.96 -12.98 0.21
C LEU A 44 -3.18 -11.50 -0.14
N LEU A 45 -2.21 -10.87 -0.81
CA LEU A 45 -2.25 -9.45 -1.21
C LEU A 45 -2.75 -9.22 -2.63
N SER A 46 -2.83 -10.25 -3.45
CA SER A 46 -3.39 -10.15 -4.80
C SER A 46 -4.92 -10.32 -4.76
N LEU A 47 -5.60 -9.63 -5.67
CA LEU A 47 -7.05 -9.66 -5.78
C LEU A 47 -7.48 -10.73 -6.78
N PRO A 48 -8.33 -11.69 -6.38
CA PRO A 48 -8.79 -12.72 -7.29
C PRO A 48 -9.72 -12.13 -8.36
N LEU A 49 -9.37 -12.34 -9.63
CA LEU A 49 -10.19 -11.95 -10.79
C LEU A 49 -10.81 -13.20 -11.41
N LYS A 50 -12.05 -13.46 -11.02
CA LYS A 50 -12.84 -14.59 -11.57
C LYS A 50 -13.40 -14.31 -12.97
N SER A 51 -13.08 -13.16 -13.55
CA SER A 51 -13.68 -12.68 -14.80
C SER A 51 -12.87 -13.03 -16.05
N SER A 52 -11.66 -13.57 -15.92
CA SER A 52 -10.79 -13.93 -17.04
C SER A 52 -10.21 -15.33 -16.88
N PRO A 53 -10.27 -16.19 -17.91
CA PRO A 53 -9.68 -17.54 -17.86
C PRO A 53 -8.15 -17.53 -17.81
N ASN A 54 -7.51 -16.41 -18.16
CA ASN A 54 -6.05 -16.30 -18.26
C ASN A 54 -5.41 -15.45 -17.15
N ILE A 55 -6.21 -14.74 -16.34
CA ILE A 55 -5.72 -13.86 -15.28
C ILE A 55 -6.48 -14.21 -14.01
N GLU A 56 -5.85 -14.99 -13.15
CA GLU A 56 -6.48 -15.43 -11.90
C GLU A 56 -6.41 -14.37 -10.80
N ASN A 57 -5.34 -13.55 -10.79
CA ASN A 57 -5.11 -12.56 -9.74
C ASN A 57 -4.50 -11.27 -10.33
N VAL A 58 -4.84 -10.12 -9.74
CA VAL A 58 -4.23 -8.82 -10.05
C VAL A 58 -3.61 -8.18 -8.81
N TRP A 59 -2.50 -7.49 -9.04
CA TRP A 59 -1.87 -6.63 -8.04
C TRP A 59 -2.54 -5.24 -8.04
N GLY A 60 -2.96 -4.77 -6.87
CA GLY A 60 -3.57 -3.44 -6.72
C GLY A 60 -2.54 -2.34 -6.42
N ASP A 61 -3.03 -1.14 -6.14
CA ASP A 61 -2.22 -0.02 -5.65
C ASP A 61 -1.85 -0.25 -4.17
N ILE A 62 -0.66 -0.80 -3.94
CA ILE A 62 -0.10 -1.07 -2.61
C ILE A 62 1.21 -0.29 -2.49
N ASP A 63 1.22 0.76 -1.66
CA ASP A 63 2.44 1.50 -1.35
C ASP A 63 3.23 0.76 -0.25
N LEU A 64 2.62 0.53 0.92
CA LEU A 64 3.20 -0.23 2.03
C LEU A 64 2.23 -1.29 2.58
N VAL A 65 2.78 -2.31 3.24
CA VAL A 65 2.01 -3.35 3.94
C VAL A 65 2.56 -3.56 5.33
N ALA A 66 1.69 -3.58 6.33
CA ALA A 66 2.02 -4.09 7.65
C ALA A 66 1.72 -5.59 7.70
N ILE A 67 2.71 -6.40 8.05
CA ILE A 67 2.61 -7.86 8.13
C ILE A 67 2.96 -8.36 9.53
N LYS A 68 2.39 -9.51 9.91
CA LYS A 68 2.75 -10.26 11.12
C LYS A 68 2.89 -11.73 10.75
N ASP A 69 4.09 -12.28 10.88
CA ASP A 69 4.36 -13.69 10.56
C ASP A 69 3.83 -14.11 9.16
N GLU A 70 4.12 -13.31 8.13
CA GLU A 70 3.66 -13.46 6.73
C GLU A 70 2.14 -13.24 6.49
N LEU A 71 1.39 -12.79 7.49
CA LEU A 71 -0.01 -12.41 7.35
C LEU A 71 -0.14 -10.89 7.16
N PRO A 72 -0.73 -10.41 6.06
CA PRO A 72 -1.00 -8.99 5.88
C PRO A 72 -2.08 -8.52 6.86
N ILE A 73 -1.75 -7.53 7.68
CA ILE A 73 -2.66 -6.91 8.65
C ILE A 73 -3.44 -5.78 7.99
N THR A 74 -2.72 -4.87 7.32
CA THR A 74 -3.29 -3.71 6.64
C THR A 74 -2.39 -3.28 5.50
N ILE A 75 -3.00 -2.75 4.44
CA ILE A 75 -2.32 -1.98 3.40
C ILE A 75 -2.32 -0.52 3.85
N ILE A 76 -1.22 0.18 3.61
CA ILE A 76 -1.05 1.60 3.92
C ILE A 76 -0.79 2.31 2.60
N SER A 77 -1.77 3.07 2.12
CA SER A 77 -1.62 3.89 0.93
C SER A 77 -1.00 5.25 1.30
N CYS A 78 0.14 5.56 0.70
CA CYS A 78 0.94 6.74 0.99
C CYS A 78 0.77 7.77 -0.12
N LYS A 79 -0.03 8.83 0.12
CA LYS A 79 -0.28 9.87 -0.88
C LYS A 79 0.13 11.24 -0.35
N LEU A 80 0.93 11.98 -1.11
CA LEU A 80 1.32 13.36 -0.74
C LEU A 80 0.13 14.32 -0.72
N SER A 81 -0.78 14.14 -1.67
CA SER A 81 -2.02 14.89 -1.81
C SER A 81 -3.12 13.95 -2.28
N LEU A 82 -4.34 14.21 -1.82
CA LEU A 82 -5.53 13.48 -2.23
C LEU A 82 -6.13 13.98 -3.54
N HIS A 83 -5.70 15.14 -4.02
CA HIS A 83 -6.25 15.74 -5.23
C HIS A 83 -6.06 14.83 -6.45
N GLY A 84 -7.16 14.46 -7.10
CA GLY A 84 -7.18 13.61 -8.30
C GLY A 84 -6.88 12.12 -8.08
N ARG A 85 -6.35 11.72 -6.91
CA ARG A 85 -6.06 10.31 -6.59
C ARG A 85 -7.01 9.68 -5.58
N PHE A 86 -7.81 10.48 -4.89
CA PHE A 86 -8.70 9.97 -3.84
C PHE A 86 -9.68 8.92 -4.34
N THR A 87 -10.29 9.12 -5.50
CA THR A 87 -11.21 8.15 -6.12
C THR A 87 -10.53 6.80 -6.40
N GLU A 88 -9.31 6.83 -6.93
CA GLU A 88 -8.53 5.61 -7.20
C GLU A 88 -8.17 4.88 -5.89
N THR A 89 -7.68 5.61 -4.88
CA THR A 89 -7.37 5.03 -3.58
C THR A 89 -8.61 4.42 -2.91
N LEU A 90 -9.77 5.07 -3.01
CA LEU A 90 -11.04 4.54 -2.49
C LEU A 90 -11.50 3.30 -3.26
N PHE A 91 -11.35 3.29 -4.59
CA PHE A 91 -11.67 2.15 -5.42
C PHE A 91 -10.86 0.91 -4.98
N TRP A 92 -9.53 1.04 -4.86
CA TRP A 92 -8.69 -0.04 -4.38
C TRP A 92 -9.01 -0.45 -2.94
N SER A 93 -9.25 0.53 -2.06
CA SER A 93 -9.64 0.27 -0.67
C SER A 93 -10.90 -0.57 -0.57
N LEU A 94 -11.91 -0.27 -1.40
CA LEU A 94 -13.15 -1.02 -1.47
C LEU A 94 -12.93 -2.44 -1.98
N LEU A 95 -12.18 -2.61 -3.07
CA LEU A 95 -11.88 -3.92 -3.63
C LEU A 95 -11.14 -4.82 -2.63
N TYR A 96 -10.08 -4.30 -2.00
CA TYR A 96 -9.35 -5.02 -0.97
C TYR A 96 -10.25 -5.43 0.19
N ARG A 97 -11.08 -4.50 0.69
CA ARG A 97 -12.00 -4.78 1.78
C ARG A 97 -13.03 -5.85 1.42
N MET A 98 -13.57 -5.81 0.19
CA MET A 98 -14.59 -6.74 -0.27
C MET A 98 -14.03 -8.14 -0.48
N LEU A 99 -12.89 -8.24 -1.17
CA LEU A 99 -12.35 -9.52 -1.67
C LEU A 99 -11.39 -10.22 -0.71
N THR A 100 -10.63 -9.47 0.11
CA THR A 100 -9.60 -10.03 1.00
C THR A 100 -9.84 -9.76 2.49
N LYS A 101 -10.81 -8.89 2.81
CA LYS A 101 -11.06 -8.34 4.16
C LYS A 101 -9.93 -7.47 4.73
N ILE A 102 -8.79 -7.36 4.05
CA ILE A 102 -7.69 -6.47 4.41
C ILE A 102 -8.21 -5.03 4.43
N LYS A 103 -7.85 -4.30 5.49
CA LYS A 103 -8.14 -2.86 5.57
C LYS A 103 -7.08 -2.11 4.78
N VAL A 104 -7.51 -1.05 4.12
CA VAL A 104 -6.61 -0.06 3.53
C VAL A 104 -6.72 1.20 4.36
N VAL A 105 -5.58 1.69 4.84
CA VAL A 105 -5.48 2.96 5.56
C VAL A 105 -4.72 3.96 4.71
N LEU A 106 -5.05 5.24 4.86
CA LEU A 106 -4.40 6.32 4.12
C LEU A 106 -3.42 7.05 5.05
N ALA A 107 -2.20 7.25 4.57
CA ALA A 107 -1.20 8.12 5.17
C ALA A 107 -0.91 9.29 4.22
N THR A 108 -1.32 10.49 4.60
CA THR A 108 -1.11 11.70 3.82
C THR A 108 -0.64 12.86 4.69
N PRO A 109 0.36 13.64 4.25
CA PRO A 109 0.72 14.89 4.89
C PRO A 109 -0.17 16.05 4.41
N ASP A 110 -1.10 15.79 3.47
CA ASP A 110 -1.97 16.77 2.82
C ASP A 110 -1.21 18.01 2.31
N ALA A 111 -0.13 17.79 1.56
CA ALA A 111 0.78 18.85 1.11
C ALA A 111 0.18 19.80 0.04
N GLY A 112 -1.13 19.75 -0.22
CA GLY A 112 -1.81 20.54 -1.25
C GLY A 112 -1.27 20.32 -2.67
N ARG A 113 -1.65 21.20 -3.61
CA ARG A 113 -0.80 21.43 -4.79
C ARG A 113 0.39 22.25 -4.29
N GLN A 114 1.61 21.88 -4.64
CA GLN A 114 2.67 22.88 -4.77
C GLN A 114 2.20 23.85 -5.86
N GLN A 115 1.42 24.88 -5.49
CA GLN A 115 1.47 26.12 -6.24
C GLN A 115 2.93 26.54 -6.12
N LYS A 116 3.62 26.59 -7.25
CA LYS A 116 4.88 27.32 -7.30
C LYS A 116 4.52 28.75 -6.90
N GLU A 117 4.85 29.13 -5.68
CA GLU A 117 5.12 30.53 -5.38
C GLU A 117 6.45 30.82 -6.08
N ASP A 118 6.35 31.14 -7.38
CA ASP A 118 7.39 31.87 -8.08
C ASP A 118 7.23 33.33 -7.62
N GLU A 119 7.90 33.70 -6.50
CA GLU A 119 8.30 35.09 -6.21
C GLU A 119 9.68 35.38 -6.82
#